data_AF-W7F2G1-F1
#
_entry.id   AF-W7F2G1-F1
#
_cell.length_a   1.000
_cell.length_b   1.000
_cell.length_c   1.000
_cell.angle_alpha   90.00
_cell.angle_beta   90.00
_cell.angle_gamma   90.00
#
_symmetry.space_group_name_H-M   'P 1'
#
loop_
_entity.id
_entity.type
_entity.pdbx_description
1 polymer ?
#
loop_
_entity_poly.entity_id
_entity_poly.type
_entity_poly.pdbx_seq_one_letter_code
_entity_poly.pdbx_strand_id
1 'polypeptide(L)'
;MSSSRTIDDVERQAAQESPQETSSVSDQKRSRMTPFFGLGSDIPSRSSGCLLDRTAQYCFLCLQGKKLGQYAVRVPCFRPTKERRVIRRRRVTKGEGAQSEKVTYEKLDPKENACENDAAIYQRLNDVCFQYQGKWKRWIPFYGVVDVYEVEFWLLGDPEGAGPIPVHIYPVNVEEIRKRTDRIIALEPDHNFDDHCDDQGGHSEDCENMMDALNKPCIKDQIRMAKQRMKKLDSLYLLKDCARKPQKAIGLRTLEGMVQESCIYNIKQITVPGRQQYYHQTDKLRGIEFVMGWQIDRIIYEMPVKIAWIWFSLTITWLCVIVWGGLAGDWSTAMAFGQLLVAFISLIFLCAKD
;
A
#
# COMPACT_ATOMS: atom_id res chain seq x y z
N MET A 1 -27.61 -25.82 -40.13
CA MET A 1 -27.95 -24.39 -40.26
C MET A 1 -27.64 -23.73 -38.92
N SER A 2 -26.47 -23.09 -38.85
CA SER A 2 -25.90 -22.51 -37.64
C SER A 2 -26.58 -21.19 -37.31
N SER A 3 -26.98 -21.04 -36.05
CA SER A 3 -27.61 -19.82 -35.52
C SER A 3 -26.54 -19.00 -34.77
N SER A 4 -26.08 -17.92 -35.40
CA SER A 4 -25.20 -16.93 -34.80
C SER A 4 -26.04 -15.95 -33.98
N ARG A 5 -25.88 -15.96 -32.66
CA ARG A 5 -26.29 -14.86 -31.78
C ARG A 5 -25.09 -13.96 -31.55
N THR A 6 -25.19 -12.73 -32.03
CA THR A 6 -24.22 -11.66 -31.87
C THR A 6 -24.38 -10.97 -30.51
N ILE A 7 -23.26 -10.44 -30.01
CA ILE A 7 -23.01 -9.98 -28.63
C ILE A 7 -23.63 -8.59 -28.33
N ASP A 8 -24.33 -7.98 -29.29
CA ASP A 8 -24.82 -6.59 -29.19
C ASP A 8 -26.16 -6.43 -28.45
N ASP A 9 -26.82 -7.51 -28.01
CA ASP A 9 -28.13 -7.44 -27.34
C ASP A 9 -28.05 -7.29 -25.81
N VAL A 10 -26.85 -7.42 -25.21
CA VAL A 10 -26.68 -7.31 -23.74
C VAL A 10 -26.42 -5.87 -23.28
N GLU A 11 -26.00 -4.98 -24.18
CA GLU A 11 -25.59 -3.61 -23.81
C GLU A 11 -26.75 -2.58 -23.82
N ARG A 12 -27.95 -2.99 -24.27
CA ARG A 12 -29.14 -2.10 -24.32
C ARG A 12 -30.11 -2.21 -23.15
N GLN A 13 -29.88 -3.10 -22.18
CA GLN A 13 -30.76 -3.25 -21.01
C GLN A 13 -30.27 -2.53 -19.74
N ALA A 14 -29.10 -1.88 -19.76
CA ALA A 14 -28.56 -1.18 -18.59
C ALA A 14 -28.93 0.32 -18.50
N ALA A 15 -29.74 0.83 -19.42
CA ALA A 15 -30.10 2.25 -19.52
C ALA A 15 -31.61 2.48 -19.41
N GLN A 16 -32.25 1.95 -18.36
CA GLN A 16 -33.63 2.32 -18.03
C GLN A 16 -34.01 1.92 -16.60
N GLU A 17 -33.54 2.67 -15.61
CA GLU A 17 -34.20 2.71 -14.30
C GLU A 17 -33.91 4.06 -13.62
N SER A 18 -34.87 4.97 -13.76
CA SER A 18 -34.97 6.25 -13.06
C SER A 18 -35.88 6.06 -11.84
N PRO A 19 -35.51 6.54 -10.63
CA PRO A 19 -36.42 6.50 -9.49
C PRO A 19 -37.31 7.74 -9.46
N GLN A 20 -38.62 7.49 -9.40
CA GLN A 20 -39.66 8.48 -9.08
C GLN A 20 -39.51 9.02 -7.66
N GLU A 21 -39.68 10.34 -7.54
CA GLU A 21 -40.02 11.03 -6.30
C GLU A 21 -41.42 10.64 -5.80
N THR A 22 -41.53 10.27 -4.53
CA THR A 22 -42.75 10.49 -3.75
C THR A 22 -42.40 10.94 -2.34
N SER A 23 -42.81 12.17 -2.03
CA SER A 23 -42.91 12.74 -0.69
C SER A 23 -44.00 12.05 0.13
N SER A 24 -43.81 11.88 1.45
CA SER A 24 -44.65 12.52 2.49
C SER A 24 -44.56 11.83 3.87
N VAL A 25 -44.25 12.65 4.89
CA VAL A 25 -45.00 12.82 6.16
C VAL A 25 -44.97 11.72 7.26
N SER A 26 -44.23 12.09 8.32
CA SER A 26 -44.50 12.08 9.78
C SER A 26 -44.84 10.82 10.62
N ASP A 27 -44.21 10.86 11.80
CA ASP A 27 -44.68 10.45 13.14
C ASP A 27 -44.48 9.02 13.67
N GLN A 28 -43.45 8.93 14.51
CA GLN A 28 -43.55 8.67 15.95
C GLN A 28 -44.17 7.32 16.37
N LYS A 29 -43.31 6.34 16.68
CA LYS A 29 -43.59 5.45 17.81
C LYS A 29 -42.34 4.99 18.56
N ARG A 30 -42.31 5.50 19.79
CA ARG A 30 -41.44 5.20 20.92
C ARG A 30 -41.63 3.73 21.33
N SER A 31 -40.58 2.90 21.28
CA SER A 31 -40.52 1.68 22.07
C SER A 31 -39.18 1.58 22.79
N ARG A 32 -39.26 1.59 24.12
CA ARG A 32 -38.18 1.28 25.05
C ARG A 32 -37.69 -0.15 24.82
N MET A 33 -36.37 -0.33 24.73
CA MET A 33 -35.71 -1.56 25.15
C MET A 33 -34.34 -1.24 25.74
N THR A 34 -33.99 -2.07 26.71
CA THR A 34 -33.05 -1.94 27.84
C THR A 34 -31.55 -1.86 27.49
N PRO A 35 -30.69 -1.44 28.45
CA PRO A 35 -29.28 -1.14 28.20
C PRO A 35 -28.43 -2.41 28.25
N PHE A 36 -27.61 -2.65 27.22
CA PHE A 36 -26.60 -3.70 27.24
C PHE A 36 -25.34 -3.22 26.47
N PHE A 37 -24.24 -3.09 27.24
CA PHE A 37 -22.86 -2.75 26.87
C PHE A 37 -22.60 -1.53 25.97
N GLY A 38 -22.15 -0.45 26.62
CA GLY A 38 -21.55 0.70 25.97
C GLY A 38 -20.26 0.34 25.23
N LEU A 39 -20.30 0.42 23.90
CA LEU A 39 -19.16 0.86 23.11
C LEU A 39 -19.41 2.31 22.72
N GLY A 40 -18.80 3.23 23.48
CA GLY A 40 -18.66 4.61 23.05
C GLY A 40 -17.86 4.64 21.76
N SER A 41 -18.53 4.92 20.65
CA SER A 41 -17.93 5.30 19.39
C SER A 41 -17.45 6.76 19.47
N ASP A 42 -16.48 6.99 20.36
CA ASP A 42 -15.69 8.21 20.36
C ASP A 42 -14.50 7.98 19.43
N ILE A 43 -14.68 8.28 18.15
CA ILE A 43 -13.56 8.55 17.25
C ILE A 43 -12.96 9.88 17.74
N PRO A 44 -11.72 9.92 18.28
CA PRO A 44 -11.18 11.18 18.78
C PRO A 44 -10.81 12.05 17.57
N SER A 45 -11.67 13.01 17.26
CA SER A 45 -11.49 14.01 16.19
C SER A 45 -10.61 15.19 16.59
N ARG A 46 -9.96 15.17 17.76
CA ARG A 46 -9.48 16.41 18.42
C ARG A 46 -7.97 16.68 18.45
N SER A 47 -7.13 15.97 17.70
CA SER A 47 -5.70 16.36 17.58
C SER A 47 -5.10 16.35 16.17
N SER A 48 -5.84 15.90 15.15
CA SER A 48 -5.29 15.78 13.77
C SER A 48 -5.24 17.12 13.02
N GLY A 49 -6.09 18.09 13.37
CA GLY A 49 -6.17 19.38 12.67
C GLY A 49 -4.89 20.23 12.75
N CYS A 50 -4.14 20.18 13.85
CA CYS A 50 -2.94 21.01 14.04
C CYS A 50 -1.72 20.49 13.27
N LEU A 51 -1.70 19.21 12.88
CA LEU A 51 -0.62 18.63 12.07
C LEU A 51 -0.84 18.82 10.58
N LEU A 52 -2.08 18.65 10.10
CA LEU A 52 -2.44 18.86 8.70
C LEU A 52 -2.15 20.29 8.24
N ASP A 53 -2.42 21.29 9.09
CA ASP A 53 -2.13 22.70 8.82
C ASP A 53 -0.63 23.04 8.82
N ARG A 54 0.20 22.16 9.40
CA ARG A 54 1.67 22.32 9.48
C ARG A 54 2.42 21.53 8.42
N THR A 55 1.83 20.47 7.89
CA THR A 55 2.48 19.58 6.92
C THR A 55 2.09 20.00 5.51
N ALA A 56 3.00 20.63 4.76
CA ALA A 56 2.74 20.99 3.36
C ALA A 56 2.64 19.77 2.41
N GLN A 57 2.72 18.54 2.91
CA GLN A 57 2.70 17.32 2.11
C GLN A 57 1.90 16.19 2.77
N TYR A 58 1.34 15.31 1.95
CA TYR A 58 0.62 14.12 2.39
C TYR A 58 0.74 12.96 1.39
N CYS A 59 0.47 11.75 1.87
CA CYS A 59 0.27 10.55 1.06
C CYS A 59 -1.17 10.07 1.27
N PHE A 60 -1.81 9.52 0.24
CA PHE A 60 -3.11 8.88 0.39
C PHE A 60 -2.94 7.41 0.74
N LEU A 61 -3.51 7.00 1.88
CA LEU A 61 -3.69 5.61 2.25
C LEU A 61 -5.09 5.18 1.81
N CYS A 62 -5.18 4.29 0.83
CA CYS A 62 -6.42 3.71 0.36
C CYS A 62 -6.74 2.44 1.15
N LEU A 63 -7.99 2.29 1.56
CA LEU A 63 -8.45 1.16 2.36
C LEU A 63 -9.81 0.69 1.86
N GLN A 64 -10.03 -0.62 1.96
CA GLN A 64 -11.33 -1.24 1.68
C GLN A 64 -11.94 -1.75 3.00
N GLY A 65 -13.05 -1.14 3.40
CA GLY A 65 -13.80 -1.50 4.60
C GLY A 65 -15.11 -2.20 4.27
N LYS A 66 -15.48 -3.22 5.06
CA LYS A 66 -16.75 -3.96 4.87
C LYS A 66 -18.00 -3.08 4.94
N LYS A 67 -17.98 -2.02 5.76
CA LYS A 67 -19.12 -1.10 5.97
C LYS A 67 -18.97 0.25 5.26
N LEU A 68 -17.73 0.72 5.13
CA LEU A 68 -17.42 2.05 4.57
C LEU A 68 -17.13 2.01 3.06
N GLY A 69 -17.10 0.82 2.45
CA GLY A 69 -16.68 0.67 1.07
C GLY A 69 -15.21 1.02 0.88
N GLN A 70 -14.88 1.59 -0.29
CA GLN A 70 -13.54 2.08 -0.62
C GLN A 70 -13.40 3.54 -0.17
N TYR A 71 -12.33 3.84 0.55
CA TYR A 71 -12.06 5.18 1.03
C TYR A 71 -10.55 5.46 1.08
N ALA A 72 -10.19 6.73 0.97
CA ALA A 72 -8.84 7.22 1.12
C ALA A 72 -8.71 8.08 2.38
N VAL A 73 -7.56 7.96 3.04
CA VAL A 73 -7.21 8.77 4.21
C VAL A 73 -5.93 9.53 3.89
N ARG A 74 -5.93 10.83 4.20
CA ARG A 74 -4.71 11.64 4.11
C ARG A 74 -3.80 11.34 5.29
N VAL A 75 -2.59 10.90 4.96
CA VAL A 75 -1.54 10.68 5.94
C VAL A 75 -0.48 11.76 5.75
N PRO A 76 -0.34 12.70 6.71
CA PRO A 76 0.59 13.82 6.57
C PRO A 76 2.03 13.31 6.53
N CYS A 77 2.83 13.89 5.62
CA CYS A 77 4.24 13.57 5.47
C CYS A 77 5.13 14.82 5.31
N PHE A 78 6.44 14.65 5.46
CA PHE A 78 7.46 15.69 5.47
C PHE A 78 8.68 15.26 4.66
N ARG A 79 8.71 15.64 3.39
CA ARG A 79 9.87 15.52 2.52
C ARG A 79 10.35 16.88 2.00
N PRO A 80 11.66 17.05 1.77
CA PRO A 80 12.17 18.23 1.09
C PRO A 80 11.53 18.32 -0.30
N THR A 81 10.97 19.47 -0.62
CA THR A 81 10.24 19.71 -1.88
C THR A 81 11.19 19.88 -3.07
N LYS A 82 12.46 20.20 -2.81
CA LYS A 82 13.49 20.42 -3.84
C LYS A 82 14.57 19.35 -3.74
N GLU A 83 15.00 18.84 -4.89
CA GLU A 83 16.25 18.08 -4.95
C GLU A 83 17.39 18.95 -4.42
N ARG A 84 18.25 18.36 -3.59
CA ARG A 84 19.40 19.09 -3.03
C ARG A 84 20.33 19.47 -4.16
N ARG A 85 20.45 20.78 -4.41
CA ARG A 85 21.37 21.28 -5.42
C ARG A 85 22.80 20.90 -5.01
N VAL A 86 23.53 20.30 -5.94
CA VAL A 86 24.96 20.01 -5.73
C VAL A 86 25.71 21.33 -5.89
N ILE A 87 26.30 21.84 -4.80
CA ILE A 87 27.13 23.05 -4.84
C ILE A 87 28.52 22.75 -5.39
N ARG A 88 29.09 21.60 -5.02
CA ARG A 88 30.47 21.29 -5.38
C ARG A 88 30.71 19.80 -5.44
N ARG A 89 31.32 19.32 -6.53
CA ARG A 89 31.91 17.98 -6.61
C ARG A 89 33.42 18.14 -6.45
N ARG A 90 34.04 17.42 -5.51
CA ARG A 90 35.49 17.40 -5.31
C ARG A 90 35.98 15.96 -5.39
N ARG A 91 36.84 15.67 -6.36
CA ARG A 91 37.57 14.40 -6.36
C ARG A 91 38.57 14.43 -5.21
N VAL A 92 38.47 13.45 -4.32
CA VAL A 92 39.38 13.24 -3.21
C VAL A 92 40.16 11.98 -3.53
N THR A 93 41.46 12.13 -3.76
CA THR A 93 42.37 10.99 -3.85
C THR A 93 42.54 10.45 -2.43
N LYS A 94 41.98 9.28 -2.14
CA LYS A 94 42.38 8.55 -0.93
C LYS A 94 43.76 7.94 -1.20
N GLY A 95 44.60 7.89 -0.17
CA GLY A 95 45.87 7.15 -0.23
C GLY A 95 45.58 5.72 -0.70
N GLU A 96 46.45 5.20 -1.57
CA GLU A 96 46.28 3.96 -2.36
C GLU A 96 45.48 4.08 -3.67
N GLY A 97 45.46 5.25 -4.30
CA GLY A 97 45.00 5.38 -5.70
C GLY A 97 43.49 5.31 -5.92
N ALA A 98 42.71 5.07 -4.87
CA ALA A 98 41.24 5.11 -4.92
C ALA A 98 40.73 6.56 -5.04
N GLN A 99 40.14 6.90 -6.18
CA GLN A 99 39.44 8.17 -6.36
C GLN A 99 38.03 8.06 -5.73
N SER A 100 37.75 8.89 -4.73
CA SER A 100 36.41 9.04 -4.16
C SER A 100 35.86 10.41 -4.49
N GLU A 101 34.65 10.46 -5.04
CA GLU A 101 33.98 11.73 -5.32
C GLU A 101 33.26 12.21 -4.06
N LYS A 102 33.69 13.35 -3.50
CA LYS A 102 33.01 14.00 -2.40
C LYS A 102 32.08 15.08 -2.96
N VAL A 103 30.78 14.86 -2.83
CA VAL A 103 29.73 15.79 -3.27
C VAL A 103 29.27 16.64 -2.08
N THR A 104 29.42 17.96 -2.20
CA THR A 104 28.90 18.95 -1.25
C THR A 104 27.58 19.49 -1.77
N TYR A 105 26.53 19.32 -0.98
CA TYR A 105 25.18 19.78 -1.29
C TYR A 105 24.90 21.15 -0.67
N GLU A 106 23.92 21.87 -1.23
CA GLU A 106 23.38 23.10 -0.67
C GLU A 106 22.83 22.88 0.73
N LYS A 107 23.17 23.77 1.65
CA LYS A 107 22.61 23.76 3.01
C LYS A 107 21.14 24.11 2.88
N LEU A 108 20.28 23.12 3.08
CA LEU A 108 18.84 23.33 3.19
C LEU A 108 18.52 24.24 4.39
N ASP A 109 17.41 24.97 4.30
CA ASP A 109 16.83 25.65 5.44
C ASP A 109 16.68 24.66 6.61
N PRO A 110 16.97 25.01 7.87
CA PRO A 110 16.75 24.15 9.03
C PRO A 110 15.35 23.50 9.06
N LYS A 111 14.32 24.17 8.52
CA LYS A 111 12.96 23.63 8.39
C LYS A 111 12.81 22.57 7.28
N GLU A 112 13.63 22.63 6.24
CA GLU A 112 13.71 21.64 5.15
C GLU A 112 14.67 20.48 5.47
N ASN A 113 15.54 20.64 6.47
CA ASN A 113 16.45 19.60 6.95
C ASN A 113 15.76 18.51 7.79
N ALA A 114 14.52 18.71 8.23
CA ALA A 114 13.71 17.71 8.90
C ALA A 114 13.01 16.78 7.87
N CYS A 115 13.77 16.23 6.93
CA CYS A 115 13.26 15.18 6.05
C CYS A 115 12.91 13.98 6.92
N GLU A 116 11.63 13.62 6.97
CA GLU A 116 11.27 12.36 7.58
C GLU A 116 11.71 11.22 6.66
N ASN A 117 12.14 10.14 7.28
CA ASN A 117 12.51 8.93 6.58
C ASN A 117 11.25 8.15 6.20
N ASP A 118 11.28 7.37 5.12
CA ASP A 118 10.19 6.48 4.71
C ASP A 118 9.73 5.57 5.85
N ALA A 119 10.66 5.17 6.72
CA ALA A 119 10.33 4.40 7.91
C ALA A 119 9.31 5.11 8.81
N ALA A 120 9.44 6.43 9.00
CA ALA A 120 8.48 7.22 9.77
C ALA A 120 7.12 7.32 9.06
N ILE A 121 7.12 7.42 7.73
CA ILE A 121 5.90 7.47 6.92
C ILE A 121 5.16 6.13 6.99
N TYR A 122 5.84 5.00 6.75
CA TYR A 122 5.24 3.67 6.88
C TYR A 122 4.71 3.38 8.28
N GLN A 123 5.43 3.82 9.32
CA GLN A 123 4.95 3.70 10.69
C GLN A 123 3.62 4.46 10.87
N ARG A 124 3.53 5.68 10.33
CA ARG A 124 2.32 6.49 10.38
C ARG A 124 1.18 5.91 9.54
N LEU A 125 1.47 5.40 8.34
CA LEU A 125 0.51 4.69 7.49
C LEU A 125 -0.07 3.48 8.23
N ASN A 126 0.77 2.68 8.91
CA ASN A 126 0.30 1.56 9.74
C ASN A 126 -0.60 2.02 10.88
N ASP A 127 -0.18 3.04 11.63
CA ASP A 127 -0.94 3.55 12.77
C ASP A 127 -2.33 4.04 12.33
N VAL A 128 -2.41 4.76 11.20
CA VAL A 128 -3.67 5.18 10.58
C VAL A 128 -4.49 3.97 10.11
N CYS A 129 -3.86 3.00 9.42
CA CYS A 129 -4.55 1.80 8.96
C CYS A 129 -5.23 1.04 10.12
N PHE A 130 -4.53 0.83 11.24
CA PHE A 130 -5.11 0.18 12.42
C PHE A 130 -6.16 1.04 13.12
N GLN A 131 -6.03 2.37 13.08
CA GLN A 131 -7.07 3.26 13.61
C GLN A 131 -8.40 3.04 12.90
N TYR A 132 -8.40 2.92 11.57
CA TYR A 132 -9.61 2.73 10.77
C TYR A 132 -10.11 1.28 10.72
N GLN A 133 -9.23 0.29 10.80
CA GLN A 133 -9.63 -1.12 10.81
C GLN A 133 -9.97 -1.69 12.20
N GLY A 134 -9.69 -0.94 13.27
CA GLY A 134 -9.88 -1.32 14.66
C GLY A 134 -8.55 -1.51 15.39
N LYS A 135 -8.26 -0.63 16.36
CA LYS A 135 -6.99 -0.59 17.09
C LYS A 135 -6.60 -1.92 17.75
N TRP A 136 -7.59 -2.70 18.20
CA TRP A 136 -7.36 -4.01 18.83
C TRP A 136 -6.70 -5.02 17.88
N LYS A 137 -6.89 -4.89 16.56
CA LYS A 137 -6.32 -5.80 15.57
C LYS A 137 -4.79 -5.76 15.53
N ARG A 138 -4.17 -4.68 16.01
CA ARG A 138 -2.71 -4.56 16.14
C ARG A 138 -2.12 -5.60 17.09
N TRP A 139 -2.92 -6.10 18.02
CA TRP A 139 -2.48 -7.06 19.05
C TRP A 139 -2.77 -8.51 18.68
N ILE A 140 -3.43 -8.76 17.54
CA ILE A 140 -3.66 -10.12 17.06
C ILE A 140 -2.36 -10.64 16.44
N PRO A 141 -1.78 -11.75 16.94
CA PRO A 141 -0.59 -12.34 16.34
C PRO A 141 -0.82 -12.66 14.86
N PHE A 142 0.17 -12.35 14.02
CA PHE A 142 0.14 -12.59 12.58
C PHE A 142 -0.96 -11.88 11.78
N TYR A 143 -1.83 -11.07 12.41
CA TYR A 143 -2.72 -10.19 11.67
C TYR A 143 -1.99 -8.89 11.35
N GLY A 144 -1.95 -8.49 10.09
CA GLY A 144 -1.26 -7.28 9.67
C GLY A 144 -1.35 -7.06 8.17
N VAL A 145 -0.42 -6.25 7.65
CA VAL A 145 -0.31 -5.99 6.21
C VAL A 145 0.10 -7.29 5.52
N VAL A 146 -0.78 -7.80 4.65
CA VAL A 146 -0.55 -8.97 3.80
C VAL A 146 0.05 -8.53 2.48
N ASP A 147 -0.43 -7.42 1.94
CA ASP A 147 0.08 -6.86 0.68
C ASP A 147 -0.03 -5.33 0.64
N VAL A 148 0.72 -4.72 -0.27
CA VAL A 148 0.74 -3.27 -0.49
C VAL A 148 0.78 -2.98 -1.99
N TYR A 149 -0.20 -2.21 -2.45
CA TYR A 149 -0.31 -1.83 -3.86
C TYR A 149 -0.20 -0.32 -4.03
N GLU A 150 0.49 0.12 -5.08
CA GLU A 150 0.30 1.46 -5.61
C GLU A 150 -0.95 1.45 -6.47
N VAL A 151 -1.88 2.36 -6.18
CA VAL A 151 -3.21 2.41 -6.83
C VAL A 151 -3.46 3.78 -7.44
N GLU A 152 -4.31 3.84 -8.44
CA GLU A 152 -4.98 5.06 -8.87
C GLU A 152 -6.36 5.11 -8.22
N PHE A 153 -6.90 6.30 -7.92
CA PHE A 153 -8.26 6.41 -7.41
C PHE A 153 -8.91 7.74 -7.76
N TRP A 154 -10.24 7.74 -7.77
CA TRP A 154 -11.06 8.94 -7.99
C TRP A 154 -11.77 9.32 -6.71
N LEU A 155 -11.82 10.61 -6.40
CA LEU A 155 -12.57 11.13 -5.26
C LEU A 155 -14.07 11.13 -5.58
N LEU A 156 -14.87 10.50 -4.71
CA LEU A 156 -16.33 10.46 -4.83
C LEU A 156 -17.03 11.44 -3.87
N GLY A 157 -16.28 12.03 -2.92
CA GLY A 157 -16.82 12.91 -1.91
C GLY A 157 -15.91 14.10 -1.63
N ASP A 158 -16.37 14.98 -0.76
CA ASP A 158 -15.69 16.23 -0.44
C ASP A 158 -14.31 15.96 0.22
N PRO A 159 -13.21 16.39 -0.42
CA PRO A 159 -11.88 16.29 0.15
C PRO A 159 -11.69 17.10 1.44
N GLU A 160 -12.55 18.06 1.79
CA GLU A 160 -12.28 18.96 2.93
C GLU A 160 -12.66 18.38 4.30
N GLY A 161 -13.35 17.23 4.32
CA GLY A 161 -13.68 16.54 5.57
C GLY A 161 -12.43 16.04 6.32
N ALA A 162 -12.39 16.20 7.65
CA ALA A 162 -11.32 15.68 8.51
C ALA A 162 -11.36 14.14 8.68
N GLY A 163 -11.95 13.41 7.73
CA GLY A 163 -12.30 12.00 7.82
C GLY A 163 -11.92 11.20 6.57
N PRO A 164 -12.37 9.94 6.51
CA PRO A 164 -12.16 9.10 5.34
C PRO A 164 -12.96 9.66 4.16
N ILE A 165 -12.29 9.82 3.02
CA ILE A 165 -12.91 10.35 1.80
C ILE A 165 -13.35 9.14 0.97
N PRO A 166 -14.63 9.02 0.56
CA PRO A 166 -15.05 7.92 -0.29
C PRO A 166 -14.36 8.03 -1.65
N VAL A 167 -13.84 6.91 -2.16
CA VAL A 167 -13.11 6.85 -3.42
C VAL A 167 -13.50 5.63 -4.24
N HIS A 168 -13.19 5.67 -5.53
CA HIS A 168 -13.14 4.47 -6.37
C HIS A 168 -11.69 4.13 -6.67
N ILE A 169 -11.24 2.93 -6.25
CA ILE A 169 -9.85 2.47 -6.38
C ILE A 169 -9.70 1.66 -7.68
N TYR A 170 -8.73 2.03 -8.50
CA TYR A 170 -8.29 1.32 -9.69
C TYR A 170 -6.92 0.69 -9.44
N PRO A 171 -6.80 -0.65 -9.49
CA PRO A 171 -5.51 -1.30 -9.38
C PRO A 171 -4.64 -0.94 -10.58
N VAL A 172 -3.37 -0.63 -10.33
CA VAL A 172 -2.42 -0.35 -11.42
C VAL A 172 -2.03 -1.67 -12.10
N ASN A 173 -2.12 -1.71 -13.43
CA ASN A 173 -1.75 -2.88 -14.23
C ASN A 173 -0.22 -3.01 -14.37
N VAL A 174 0.42 -3.67 -13.41
CA VAL A 174 1.89 -3.86 -13.38
C VAL A 174 2.40 -4.58 -14.64
N GLU A 175 1.69 -5.60 -15.12
CA GLU A 175 2.08 -6.35 -16.33
C GLU A 175 2.05 -5.49 -17.60
N GLU A 176 1.09 -4.58 -17.73
CA GLU A 176 1.06 -3.63 -18.85
C GLU A 176 2.23 -2.66 -18.79
N ILE A 177 2.56 -2.15 -17.60
CA ILE A 177 3.72 -1.28 -17.40
C ILE A 177 5.01 -2.02 -17.70
N ARG A 178 5.15 -3.28 -17.27
CA ARG A 178 6.28 -4.15 -17.62
C ARG A 178 6.41 -4.30 -19.13
N LYS A 179 5.34 -4.70 -19.83
CA LYS A 179 5.33 -4.84 -21.29
C LYS A 179 5.72 -3.54 -22.01
N ARG A 180 5.23 -2.38 -21.58
CA ARG A 180 5.62 -1.08 -22.16
C ARG A 180 7.10 -0.79 -21.91
N THR A 181 7.59 -1.08 -20.71
CA THR A 181 8.99 -0.87 -20.33
C THR A 181 9.92 -1.79 -21.12
N ASP A 182 9.58 -3.07 -21.27
CA ASP A 182 10.31 -4.05 -22.08
C ASP A 182 10.42 -3.62 -23.54
N ARG A 183 9.33 -3.11 -24.13
CA ARG A 183 9.34 -2.58 -25.50
C ARG A 183 10.35 -1.44 -25.69
N ILE A 184 10.51 -0.57 -24.69
CA ILE A 184 11.49 0.53 -24.75
C ILE A 184 12.91 -0.02 -24.62
N ILE A 185 13.13 -0.97 -23.71
CA ILE A 185 14.46 -1.61 -23.52
C ILE A 185 14.86 -2.39 -24.79
N ALA A 186 13.91 -3.05 -25.45
CA ALA A 186 14.14 -3.79 -26.69
C ALA A 186 14.57 -2.92 -27.88
N LEU A 187 14.54 -1.59 -27.78
CA LEU A 187 15.09 -0.67 -28.78
C LEU A 187 16.63 -0.60 -28.74
N GLU A 188 17.26 -1.18 -27.71
CA GLU A 188 18.72 -1.16 -27.49
C GLU A 188 19.59 -1.89 -28.54
N PRO A 189 19.19 -3.02 -29.17
CA PRO A 189 20.07 -3.76 -30.07
C PRO A 189 20.18 -3.22 -31.51
N ASP A 190 19.25 -2.37 -31.96
CA ASP A 190 19.07 -2.08 -33.39
C ASP A 190 19.66 -0.74 -33.86
N HIS A 191 20.11 0.12 -32.96
CA HIS A 191 20.54 1.48 -33.33
C HIS A 191 21.93 1.76 -32.75
N ASN A 192 22.92 1.88 -33.64
CA ASN A 192 24.22 2.51 -33.34
C ASN A 192 23.97 3.99 -33.04
N PHE A 193 23.50 4.28 -31.83
CA PHE A 193 23.32 5.65 -31.33
C PHE A 193 24.64 6.32 -30.96
N ASP A 194 25.76 5.62 -31.12
CA ASP A 194 27.09 6.09 -30.73
C ASP A 194 27.53 7.34 -31.51
N ASP A 195 26.98 7.59 -32.70
CA ASP A 195 27.28 8.80 -33.46
C ASP A 195 26.57 10.06 -32.93
N HIS A 196 25.53 9.91 -32.09
CA HIS A 196 24.68 11.03 -31.65
C HIS A 196 24.57 11.20 -30.13
N CYS A 197 24.93 10.18 -29.35
CA CYS A 197 24.85 10.21 -27.89
C CYS A 197 26.05 9.45 -27.30
N ASP A 198 26.98 10.16 -26.67
CA ASP A 198 28.12 9.56 -25.97
C ASP A 198 27.67 8.79 -24.73
N ASP A 199 28.38 7.70 -24.42
CA ASP A 199 28.13 6.86 -23.23
C ASP A 199 28.31 7.59 -21.89
N GLN A 200 28.93 8.77 -21.91
CA GLN A 200 29.05 9.66 -20.74
C GLN A 200 27.85 10.60 -20.56
N GLY A 201 26.80 10.46 -21.39
CA GLY A 201 25.62 11.31 -21.35
C GLY A 201 25.79 12.65 -22.09
N GLY A 202 26.75 12.73 -23.01
CA GLY A 202 26.87 13.84 -23.94
C GLY A 202 25.90 13.62 -25.11
N HIS A 203 25.02 14.57 -25.37
CA HIS A 203 24.17 14.54 -26.56
C HIS A 203 24.84 15.38 -27.66
N SER A 204 24.79 14.91 -28.91
CA SER A 204 25.09 15.76 -30.07
C SER A 204 24.04 16.88 -30.17
N GLU A 205 24.44 18.02 -30.73
CA GLU A 205 23.55 19.16 -30.97
C GLU A 205 22.33 18.75 -31.81
N ASP A 206 22.51 17.81 -32.76
CA ASP A 206 21.42 17.25 -33.55
C ASP A 206 20.43 16.41 -32.74
N CYS A 207 20.92 15.65 -31.75
CA CYS A 207 20.06 14.94 -30.80
C CYS A 207 19.27 15.93 -29.94
N GLU A 208 19.92 16.95 -29.38
CA GLU A 208 19.25 17.96 -28.56
C GLU A 208 18.17 18.71 -29.35
N ASN A 209 18.49 19.18 -30.56
CA ASN A 209 17.56 19.90 -31.44
C ASN A 209 16.36 19.04 -31.85
N MET A 210 16.57 17.75 -32.16
CA MET A 210 15.48 16.83 -32.50
C MET A 210 14.60 16.52 -31.28
N MET A 211 15.20 16.35 -30.10
CA MET A 211 14.47 16.07 -28.86
C MET A 211 13.68 17.27 -28.36
N ASP A 212 14.22 18.49 -28.49
CA ASP A 212 13.54 19.75 -28.18
C ASP A 212 12.34 19.97 -29.11
N ALA A 213 12.50 19.70 -30.41
CA ALA A 213 11.40 19.79 -31.37
C ALA A 213 10.26 18.80 -31.07
N LEU A 214 10.59 17.62 -30.52
CA LEU A 214 9.63 16.57 -30.18
C LEU A 214 9.13 16.63 -28.72
N ASN A 215 9.70 17.51 -27.89
CA ASN A 215 9.50 17.57 -26.45
C ASN A 215 9.59 16.19 -25.77
N LYS A 216 10.61 15.40 -26.13
CA LYS A 216 10.83 14.04 -25.62
C LYS A 216 12.26 13.89 -25.11
N PRO A 217 12.52 13.07 -24.08
CA PRO A 217 13.88 12.75 -23.66
C PRO A 217 14.58 11.88 -24.71
N CYS A 218 15.89 11.99 -24.85
CA CYS A 218 16.71 11.17 -25.76
C CYS A 218 16.40 9.66 -25.63
N ILE A 219 16.54 8.90 -26.72
CA ILE A 219 16.30 7.45 -26.71
C ILE A 219 17.23 6.71 -25.73
N LYS A 220 18.53 7.04 -25.65
CA LYS A 220 19.44 6.47 -24.63
C LYS A 220 18.92 6.75 -23.21
N ASP A 221 18.40 7.96 -22.97
CA ASP A 221 17.80 8.33 -21.69
C ASP A 221 16.48 7.58 -21.40
N GLN A 222 15.62 7.40 -22.41
CA GLN A 222 14.41 6.61 -22.29
C GLN A 222 14.72 5.15 -21.93
N ILE A 223 15.71 4.54 -22.58
CA ILE A 223 16.17 3.18 -22.28
C ILE A 223 16.71 3.12 -20.85
N ARG A 224 17.54 4.09 -20.44
CA ARG A 224 18.08 4.16 -19.07
C ARG A 224 16.96 4.27 -18.03
N MET A 225 15.99 5.16 -18.25
CA MET A 225 14.83 5.33 -17.37
C MET A 225 13.96 4.07 -17.35
N ALA A 226 13.76 3.41 -18.49
CA ALA A 226 13.03 2.14 -18.58
C ALA A 226 13.74 1.02 -17.80
N LYS A 227 15.06 0.89 -17.93
CA LYS A 227 15.85 -0.07 -17.13
C LYS A 227 15.74 0.21 -15.62
N GLN A 228 15.84 1.48 -15.22
CA GLN A 228 15.64 1.87 -13.81
C GLN A 228 14.22 1.55 -13.34
N ARG A 229 13.22 1.77 -14.18
CA ARG A 229 11.82 1.44 -13.88
C ARG A 229 11.63 -0.06 -13.73
N MET A 230 12.20 -0.87 -14.62
CA MET A 230 12.13 -2.33 -14.51
C MET A 230 12.69 -2.83 -13.17
N LYS A 231 13.87 -2.32 -12.77
CA LYS A 231 14.46 -2.64 -11.46
C LYS A 231 13.55 -2.31 -10.28
N LYS A 232 12.80 -1.19 -10.36
CA LYS A 232 11.79 -0.84 -9.35
C LYS A 232 10.61 -1.82 -9.34
N LEU A 233 10.12 -2.22 -10.52
CA LEU A 233 9.03 -3.20 -10.66
C LEU A 233 9.41 -4.58 -10.11
N ASP A 234 10.67 -5.00 -10.28
CA ASP A 234 11.17 -6.26 -9.71
C ASP A 234 11.30 -6.22 -8.19
N SER A 235 11.34 -5.00 -7.64
CA SER A 235 11.50 -4.75 -6.20
C SER A 235 10.19 -4.38 -5.50
N LEU A 236 9.02 -4.63 -6.11
CA LEU A 236 7.71 -4.27 -5.52
C LEU A 236 7.42 -4.94 -4.17
N TYR A 237 7.98 -6.13 -3.95
CA TYR A 237 7.90 -6.81 -2.66
C TYR A 237 8.45 -5.95 -1.50
N LEU A 238 9.32 -4.97 -1.77
CA LEU A 238 9.83 -4.03 -0.78
C LEU A 238 8.72 -3.18 -0.16
N LEU A 239 7.65 -2.85 -0.90
CA LEU A 239 6.52 -2.10 -0.34
C LEU A 239 5.86 -2.86 0.81
N LYS A 240 5.56 -4.15 0.58
CA LYS A 240 5.04 -5.06 1.61
C LYS A 240 6.00 -5.20 2.79
N ASP A 241 7.29 -5.41 2.51
CA ASP A 241 8.31 -5.58 3.54
C ASP A 241 8.49 -4.32 4.41
N CYS A 242 8.48 -3.15 3.79
CA CYS A 242 8.55 -1.86 4.47
C CYS A 242 7.29 -1.58 5.28
N ALA A 243 6.10 -1.86 4.76
CA ALA A 243 4.87 -1.70 5.53
C ALA A 243 4.84 -2.64 6.74
N ARG A 244 5.29 -3.89 6.61
CA ARG A 244 5.37 -4.82 7.75
C ARG A 244 6.43 -4.44 8.76
N LYS A 245 7.59 -3.96 8.30
CA LYS A 245 8.73 -3.55 9.12
C LYS A 245 9.23 -2.19 8.64
N PRO A 246 8.67 -1.07 9.14
CA PRO A 246 8.98 0.28 8.66
C PRO A 246 10.48 0.61 8.64
N GLN A 247 11.26 0.07 9.57
CA GLN A 247 12.72 0.25 9.63
C GLN A 247 13.46 -0.28 8.39
N LYS A 248 12.88 -1.20 7.61
CA LYS A 248 13.47 -1.64 6.33
C LYS A 248 13.43 -0.55 5.26
N ALA A 249 12.54 0.43 5.38
CA ALA A 249 12.38 1.48 4.37
C ALA A 249 13.52 2.52 4.39
N ILE A 250 14.39 2.48 5.39
CA ILE A 250 15.49 3.44 5.56
C ILE A 250 16.40 3.41 4.33
N GLY A 251 16.44 4.53 3.60
CA GLY A 251 17.30 4.69 2.42
C GLY A 251 16.79 4.05 1.13
N LEU A 252 15.66 3.33 1.16
CA LEU A 252 15.10 2.66 -0.03
C LEU A 252 14.26 3.58 -0.91
N ARG A 253 13.74 4.68 -0.35
CA ARG A 253 12.92 5.68 -1.08
C ARG A 253 11.71 5.10 -1.80
N THR A 254 11.14 4.01 -1.29
CA THR A 254 10.03 3.28 -1.92
C THR A 254 8.76 4.12 -2.13
N LEU A 255 8.59 5.22 -1.39
CA LEU A 255 7.43 6.12 -1.53
C LEU A 255 7.57 7.15 -2.67
N GLU A 256 8.71 7.17 -3.38
CA GLU A 256 8.92 7.99 -4.58
C GLU A 256 8.26 7.40 -5.84
N GLY A 257 7.49 6.32 -5.69
CA GLY A 257 6.83 5.63 -6.79
C GLY A 257 7.68 4.48 -7.33
N MET A 258 7.20 3.26 -7.11
CA MET A 258 7.78 2.02 -7.59
C MET A 258 7.14 1.56 -8.91
N VAL A 259 5.80 1.59 -8.99
CA VAL A 259 4.98 1.27 -10.16
C VAL A 259 4.56 2.51 -10.92
N GLN A 260 4.27 3.59 -10.21
CA GLN A 260 3.87 4.90 -10.75
C GLN A 260 4.86 6.00 -10.32
N GLU A 261 4.51 7.28 -10.46
CA GLU A 261 5.32 8.38 -9.90
C GLU A 261 5.00 8.52 -8.41
N SER A 262 5.67 9.48 -7.74
CA SER A 262 5.53 9.71 -6.30
C SER A 262 4.09 9.69 -5.80
N CYS A 263 3.84 8.91 -4.74
CA CYS A 263 2.58 8.91 -3.98
C CYS A 263 2.53 10.04 -2.92
N ILE A 264 3.60 10.83 -2.83
CA ILE A 264 3.70 12.00 -1.95
C ILE A 264 3.31 13.24 -2.72
N TYR A 265 2.32 13.94 -2.19
CA TYR A 265 1.71 15.13 -2.74
C TYR A 265 2.14 16.36 -1.97
N ASN A 266 2.43 17.45 -2.67
CA ASN A 266 2.64 18.77 -2.07
C ASN A 266 1.37 19.61 -2.17
N ILE A 267 0.87 20.08 -1.02
CA ILE A 267 -0.30 20.95 -0.89
C ILE A 267 -0.18 22.20 -1.76
N LYS A 268 1.04 22.69 -2.04
CA LYS A 268 1.26 23.86 -2.89
C LYS A 268 1.19 23.57 -4.40
N GLN A 269 1.40 22.32 -4.81
CA GLN A 269 1.51 21.94 -6.23
C GLN A 269 0.28 21.18 -6.72
N ILE A 270 -0.41 20.46 -5.83
CA ILE A 270 -1.68 19.85 -6.14
C ILE A 270 -2.73 20.79 -5.58
N THR A 271 -3.51 21.39 -6.47
CA THR A 271 -4.85 21.87 -6.18
C THR A 271 -5.72 20.68 -5.79
N VAL A 272 -5.45 20.09 -4.62
CA VAL A 272 -6.54 19.50 -3.86
C VAL A 272 -7.38 20.70 -3.47
N PRO A 273 -8.62 20.77 -3.95
CA PRO A 273 -9.41 21.98 -3.90
C PRO A 273 -9.43 22.47 -2.46
N GLY A 274 -8.85 23.65 -2.23
CA GLY A 274 -9.17 24.44 -1.06
C GLY A 274 -10.48 25.17 -1.32
N ARG A 275 -11.30 25.30 -0.27
CA ARG A 275 -12.60 25.93 0.03
C ARG A 275 -13.48 26.57 -1.07
N GLN A 276 -12.98 26.84 -2.27
CA GLN A 276 -13.64 27.63 -3.31
C GLN A 276 -13.33 27.17 -4.75
N GLN A 277 -12.50 26.15 -4.98
CA GLN A 277 -12.25 25.62 -6.32
C GLN A 277 -13.18 24.45 -6.66
N TYR A 278 -13.94 24.59 -7.74
CA TYR A 278 -14.70 23.49 -8.35
C TYR A 278 -13.72 22.41 -8.80
N TYR A 279 -13.71 21.28 -8.10
CA TYR A 279 -12.98 20.10 -8.52
C TYR A 279 -13.73 19.43 -9.66
N HIS A 280 -13.11 19.38 -10.84
CA HIS A 280 -13.58 18.47 -11.87
C HIS A 280 -13.24 17.06 -11.42
N GLN A 281 -14.27 16.26 -11.22
CA GLN A 281 -14.27 14.87 -10.71
C GLN A 281 -13.47 13.87 -11.59
N THR A 282 -12.64 14.35 -12.51
CA THR A 282 -11.90 13.62 -13.53
C THR A 282 -10.43 13.38 -13.18
N ASP A 283 -9.89 14.08 -12.17
CA ASP A 283 -8.46 13.99 -11.86
C ASP A 283 -8.12 12.70 -11.11
N LYS A 284 -7.41 11.81 -11.80
CA LYS A 284 -6.85 10.59 -11.23
C LYS A 284 -5.79 10.93 -10.18
N LEU A 285 -6.06 10.54 -8.93
CA LEU A 285 -5.08 10.57 -7.86
C LEU A 285 -4.42 9.20 -7.71
N ARG A 286 -3.34 9.17 -6.95
CA ARG A 286 -2.48 8.03 -6.70
C ARG A 286 -2.40 7.82 -5.21
N GLY A 287 -2.34 6.58 -4.79
CA GLY A 287 -2.29 6.23 -3.39
C GLY A 287 -1.58 4.92 -3.16
N ILE A 288 -1.50 4.57 -1.89
CA ILE A 288 -1.02 3.28 -1.45
C ILE A 288 -2.17 2.55 -0.78
N GLU A 289 -2.50 1.37 -1.28
CA GLU A 289 -3.48 0.48 -0.68
C GLU A 289 -2.80 -0.52 0.25
N PHE A 290 -3.27 -0.58 1.50
CA PHE A 290 -2.86 -1.63 2.45
C PHE A 290 -3.91 -2.73 2.50
N VAL A 291 -3.52 -3.93 2.08
CA VAL A 291 -4.35 -5.13 2.23
C VAL A 291 -4.01 -5.79 3.55
N MET A 292 -4.99 -5.85 4.45
CA MET A 292 -4.83 -6.40 5.80
C MET A 292 -5.43 -7.81 5.90
N GLY A 293 -4.77 -8.68 6.64
CA GLY A 293 -5.23 -10.05 6.84
C GLY A 293 -4.24 -10.89 7.64
N TRP A 294 -4.43 -12.21 7.58
CA TRP A 294 -3.53 -13.18 8.20
C TRP A 294 -2.26 -13.32 7.36
N GLN A 295 -1.11 -13.06 7.98
CA GLN A 295 0.22 -13.16 7.36
C GLN A 295 0.65 -14.64 7.34
N ILE A 296 0.04 -15.42 6.45
CA ILE A 296 0.28 -16.88 6.33
C ILE A 296 1.77 -17.19 6.14
N ASP A 297 2.48 -16.37 5.39
CA ASP A 297 3.91 -16.52 5.16
C ASP A 297 4.74 -16.37 6.45
N ARG A 298 4.36 -15.45 7.35
CA ARG A 298 4.96 -15.37 8.68
C ARG A 298 4.53 -16.50 9.59
N ILE A 299 3.28 -16.97 9.51
CA ILE A 299 2.83 -18.12 10.29
C ILE A 299 3.69 -19.34 9.95
N ILE A 300 3.90 -19.62 8.66
CA ILE A 300 4.71 -20.76 8.21
C ILE A 300 6.17 -20.62 8.65
N TYR A 301 6.76 -19.43 8.57
CA TYR A 301 8.18 -19.23 8.87
C TYR A 301 8.49 -19.06 10.37
N GLU A 302 7.62 -18.35 11.10
CA GLU A 302 7.84 -17.98 12.49
C GLU A 302 7.17 -18.93 13.49
N MET A 303 6.14 -19.70 13.10
CA MET A 303 5.63 -20.74 14.00
C MET A 303 6.70 -21.82 14.14
N PRO A 304 7.23 -22.04 15.37
CA PRO A 304 8.05 -23.20 15.62
C PRO A 304 7.21 -24.42 15.28
N VAL A 305 7.78 -25.36 14.53
CA VAL A 305 7.15 -26.65 14.21
C VAL A 305 6.52 -27.28 15.45
N LYS A 306 7.18 -27.15 16.60
CA LYS A 306 6.70 -27.59 17.92
C LYS A 306 5.35 -26.97 18.34
N ILE A 307 5.14 -25.67 18.12
CA ILE A 307 3.87 -25.00 18.46
C ILE A 307 2.76 -25.48 17.53
N ALA A 308 3.04 -25.62 16.22
CA ALA A 308 2.06 -26.16 15.27
C ALA A 308 1.65 -27.59 15.65
N TRP A 309 2.60 -28.43 16.06
CA TRP A 309 2.35 -29.77 16.58
C TRP A 309 1.51 -29.79 17.86
N ILE A 310 1.71 -28.85 18.78
CA ILE A 310 0.88 -28.71 19.99
C ILE A 310 -0.58 -28.40 19.60
N TRP A 311 -0.79 -27.44 18.70
CA TRP A 311 -2.15 -27.10 18.24
C TRP A 311 -2.81 -28.27 17.49
N PHE A 312 -2.06 -28.96 16.63
CA PHE A 312 -2.53 -30.14 15.91
C PHE A 312 -2.92 -31.28 16.86
N SER A 313 -2.12 -31.49 17.90
CA SER A 313 -2.40 -32.50 18.93
C SER A 313 -3.65 -32.15 19.73
N LEU A 314 -3.82 -30.87 20.08
CA LEU A 314 -5.03 -30.35 20.74
C LEU A 314 -6.26 -30.54 19.87
N THR A 315 -6.20 -30.22 18.57
CA THR A 315 -7.35 -30.39 17.68
C THR A 315 -7.70 -31.87 17.51
N ILE A 316 -6.72 -32.77 17.33
CA ILE A 316 -6.97 -34.23 17.29
C ILE A 316 -7.64 -34.69 18.58
N THR A 317 -7.13 -34.26 19.73
CA THR A 317 -7.70 -34.61 21.03
C THR A 317 -9.17 -34.20 21.11
N TRP A 318 -9.47 -32.94 20.78
CA TRP A 318 -10.84 -32.44 20.78
C TRP A 318 -11.74 -33.21 19.81
N LEU A 319 -11.24 -33.56 18.63
CA LEU A 319 -11.98 -34.35 17.65
C LEU A 319 -12.33 -35.74 18.19
N CYS A 320 -11.37 -36.41 18.85
CA CYS A 320 -11.59 -37.69 19.52
C CYS A 320 -12.63 -37.58 20.65
N VAL A 321 -12.55 -36.53 21.48
CA VAL A 321 -13.51 -36.28 22.57
C VAL A 321 -14.92 -36.07 22.03
N ILE A 322 -15.07 -35.27 20.97
CA ILE A 322 -16.37 -34.99 20.35
C ILE A 322 -16.97 -36.25 19.72
N VAL A 323 -16.17 -37.04 18.99
CA VAL A 323 -16.63 -38.29 18.36
C VAL A 323 -17.05 -39.30 19.43
N TRP A 324 -16.25 -39.48 20.48
CA TRP A 324 -16.56 -40.42 21.55
C TRP A 324 -17.78 -40.00 22.35
N GLY A 325 -17.84 -38.73 22.77
CA GLY A 325 -18.97 -38.18 23.52
C GLY A 325 -20.28 -38.22 22.71
N GLY A 326 -20.20 -37.97 21.39
CA GLY A 326 -21.33 -38.05 20.49
C GLY A 326 -21.85 -39.48 20.28
N LEU A 327 -20.96 -40.47 20.16
CA LEU A 327 -21.35 -41.86 19.93
C LEU A 327 -21.83 -42.56 21.21
N ALA A 328 -21.15 -42.35 22.33
CA ALA A 328 -21.44 -43.03 23.59
C ALA A 328 -22.49 -42.30 24.45
N GLY A 329 -22.72 -41.00 24.20
CA GLY A 329 -23.57 -40.15 25.04
C GLY A 329 -22.98 -39.82 26.42
N ASP A 330 -21.82 -40.39 26.76
CA ASP A 330 -21.12 -40.16 28.03
C ASP A 330 -19.92 -39.22 27.83
N TRP A 331 -20.18 -37.94 28.07
CA TRP A 331 -19.18 -36.87 27.98
C TRP A 331 -18.13 -36.94 29.09
N SER A 332 -18.43 -37.58 30.22
CA SER A 332 -17.50 -37.69 31.34
C SER A 332 -16.33 -38.60 30.96
N THR A 333 -16.63 -39.79 30.43
CA THR A 333 -15.61 -40.72 29.94
C THR A 333 -14.87 -40.18 28.73
N ALA A 334 -15.56 -39.48 27.82
CA ALA A 334 -14.93 -38.81 26.68
C ALA A 334 -13.87 -37.78 27.12
N MET A 335 -14.18 -36.94 28.11
CA MET A 335 -13.26 -35.94 28.63
C MET A 335 -12.05 -36.57 29.35
N ALA A 336 -12.27 -37.62 30.13
CA ALA A 336 -11.19 -38.38 30.77
C ALA A 336 -10.23 -38.99 29.74
N PHE A 337 -10.78 -39.54 28.65
CA PHE A 337 -10.00 -40.04 27.52
C PHE A 337 -9.18 -38.92 26.86
N GLY A 338 -9.79 -37.76 26.62
CA GLY A 338 -9.10 -36.58 26.08
C GLY A 338 -7.91 -36.15 26.94
N GLN A 339 -8.07 -36.11 28.27
CA GLN A 339 -6.98 -35.79 29.19
C GLN A 339 -5.83 -36.80 29.11
N LEU A 340 -6.16 -38.09 29.04
CA LEU A 340 -5.16 -39.17 28.90
C LEU A 340 -4.40 -39.05 27.57
N LEU A 341 -5.10 -38.71 26.49
CA LEU A 341 -4.49 -38.51 25.17
C LEU A 341 -3.57 -37.29 25.14
N VAL A 342 -3.95 -36.18 25.76
CA VAL A 342 -3.07 -35.00 25.92
C VAL A 342 -1.84 -35.34 26.74
N ALA A 343 -1.99 -36.09 27.84
CA ALA A 343 -0.87 -36.52 28.68
C ALA A 343 0.09 -37.44 27.89
N PHE A 344 -0.45 -38.41 27.15
CA PHE A 344 0.32 -39.33 26.31
C PHE A 344 1.11 -38.59 25.22
N ILE A 345 0.46 -37.68 24.50
CA ILE A 345 1.12 -36.85 23.49
C ILE A 345 2.20 -35.96 24.10
N SER A 346 1.93 -35.37 25.27
CA SER A 346 2.93 -34.56 26.00
C SER A 346 4.17 -35.40 26.35
N LEU A 347 3.98 -36.67 26.71
CA LEU A 347 5.05 -37.61 27.02
C LEU A 347 5.88 -37.96 25.77
N ILE A 348 5.22 -38.18 24.62
CA ILE A 348 5.91 -38.38 23.33
C ILE A 348 6.78 -37.16 22.99
N PHE A 349 6.26 -35.95 23.12
CA PHE A 349 7.05 -34.73 22.86
C PHE A 349 8.22 -34.56 23.84
N LEU A 350 8.08 -35.04 25.08
CA LEU A 350 9.14 -35.01 26.06
C LEU A 350 10.27 -35.99 25.68
N CYS A 351 9.91 -37.22 25.31
CA CYS A 351 10.86 -38.27 24.94
C CYS A 351 11.52 -38.05 23.58
N ALA A 352 10.84 -37.42 22.62
CA ALA A 352 11.40 -37.13 21.29
C ALA A 352 12.37 -35.93 21.27
N LYS A 353 12.64 -35.32 22.43
CA LYS A 353 13.52 -34.16 22.56
C LYS A 353 14.96 -34.56 22.93
N ASP A 354 15.16 -35.78 23.39
CA ASP A 354 16.45 -36.45 23.60
C ASP A 354 16.80 -37.29 22.35
#